data_AF-A0A2V8LE53-F1
#
_entry.id   AF-A0A2V8LE53-F1
#
_cell.length_a   1.000
_cell.length_b   1.000
_cell.length_c   1.000
_cell.angle_alpha   90.00
_cell.angle_beta   90.00
_cell.angle_gamma   90.00
#
_symmetry.space_group_name_H-M   'P 1'
#
loop_
_entity.id
_entity.type
_entity.pdbx_description
1 polymer ?
#
loop_
_entity_poly.entity_id
_entity_poly.type
_entity_poly.pdbx_seq_one_letter_code
_entity_poly.pdbx_strand_id
1 'polypeptide(L)' 'MNHPRMTYFEKDDILHLSISNEKEAGSVEIAPNITVELNDKGELIGVEILEASRFVRDTVLESAQGRMLQLPLSRPSAE' A
#
# COMPACT_ATOMS: atom_id res chain seq x y z
N MET A 1 -10.73 10.18 16.77
CA MET A 1 -9.88 9.82 15.62
C MET A 1 -10.06 8.33 15.41
N ASN A 2 -10.71 7.93 14.30
CA ASN A 2 -10.73 6.52 13.94
C ASN A 2 -9.36 6.19 13.35
N HIS A 3 -8.72 5.14 13.85
CA HIS A 3 -7.50 4.64 13.24
C HIS A 3 -7.83 4.07 11.85
N PRO A 4 -6.99 4.31 10.82
CA PRO A 4 -7.16 3.64 9.54
C PRO A 4 -7.21 2.13 9.77
N ARG A 5 -8.22 1.47 9.21
CA ARG A 5 -8.39 0.01 9.33
C ARG A 5 -7.90 -0.63 8.04
N MET A 6 -7.01 -1.61 8.18
CA MET A 6 -6.48 -2.35 7.05
C MET A 6 -7.03 -3.78 7.08
N THR A 7 -7.64 -4.21 5.98
CA THR A 7 -8.20 -5.56 5.83
C THR A 7 -7.64 -6.17 4.56
N TYR A 8 -7.10 -7.37 4.67
CA TYR A 8 -6.67 -8.16 3.51
C TYR A 8 -7.70 -9.25 3.22
N PHE A 9 -8.26 -9.21 2.01
CA PHE A 9 -9.20 -10.19 1.49
C PHE A 9 -8.46 -11.25 0.69
N GLU A 10 -8.00 -12.29 1.38
CA GLU A 10 -7.12 -13.33 0.83
C GLU A 10 -7.64 -13.99 -0.45
N LYS A 11 -8.95 -14.24 -0.53
CA LYS A 11 -9.56 -14.94 -1.66
C LYS A 11 -9.43 -14.17 -2.98
N ASP A 12 -9.53 -12.84 -2.89
CA ASP A 12 -9.57 -11.95 -4.04
C ASP A 12 -8.22 -11.23 -4.24
N ASP A 13 -7.26 -11.44 -3.34
CA ASP A 13 -5.96 -10.77 -3.27
C ASP A 13 -6.07 -9.23 -3.28
N ILE A 14 -6.93 -8.71 -2.40
CA ILE A 14 -7.23 -7.28 -2.25
C ILE A 14 -6.83 -6.80 -0.86
N LEU A 15 -6.11 -5.68 -0.79
CA LEU A 15 -5.86 -4.94 0.43
C LEU A 15 -6.73 -3.68 0.46
N HIS A 16 -7.63 -3.59 1.43
CA HIS A 16 -8.46 -2.42 1.66
C HIS A 16 -7.97 -1.64 2.87
N LEU A 17 -7.76 -0.35 2.68
CA LEU A 17 -7.41 0.60 3.73
C LEU A 17 -8.56 1.58 3.91
N SER A 18 -9.40 1.36 4.91
CA SER A 18 -10.48 2.27 5.28
C SER A 18 -9.94 3.42 6.15
N ILE A 19 -10.15 4.64 5.67
CA ILE A 19 -9.71 5.90 6.31
C ILE A 19 -10.89 6.55 7.05
N SER A 20 -12.09 6.51 6.46
CA SER A 20 -13.34 6.98 7.05
C SER A 20 -14.41 5.88 7.01
N ASN A 21 -15.42 6.00 7.86
CA ASN A 21 -16.62 5.15 7.87
C ASN A 21 -17.76 5.74 7.02
N GLU A 22 -17.50 6.84 6.32
CA GLU A 22 -18.46 7.47 5.43
C GLU A 22 -18.81 6.53 4.26
N LYS A 23 -19.95 6.83 3.63
CA LYS A 23 -20.43 6.03 2.52
C LYS A 23 -19.65 6.39 1.26
N GLU A 24 -19.18 5.36 0.56
CA GLU A 24 -18.63 5.50 -0.78
C GLU A 24 -19.69 6.01 -1.76
N ALA A 25 -19.31 7.04 -2.51
CA ALA A 25 -20.10 7.59 -3.61
C ALA A 25 -19.44 7.37 -4.97
N GLY A 26 -18.14 7.08 -5.01
CA GLY A 26 -17.43 6.70 -6.21
C GLY A 26 -15.96 6.39 -5.94
N SER A 27 -15.25 5.99 -6.98
CA SER A 27 -13.85 5.60 -6.91
C SER A 27 -13.07 6.05 -8.14
N VAL A 28 -11.75 6.21 -7.97
CA VAL A 28 -10.84 6.65 -9.04
C VAL A 28 -9.58 5.80 -8.99
N GLU A 29 -9.22 5.17 -10.11
CA GLU A 29 -7.94 4.49 -10.25
C GLU A 29 -6.82 5.53 -10.42
N ILE A 30 -5.87 5.55 -9.48
CA ILE A 30 -4.76 6.52 -9.47
C ILE A 30 -3.47 5.95 -10.03
N ALA A 31 -3.36 4.62 -10.04
CA ALA A 31 -2.28 3.85 -10.62
C ALA A 31 -2.82 2.45 -10.94
N PRO A 32 -2.17 1.67 -11.82
CA PRO A 32 -2.59 0.32 -12.12
C PRO A 32 -2.82 -0.48 -10.84
N ASN A 33 -4.02 -1.06 -10.69
CA ASN A 33 -4.42 -1.87 -9.54
C ASN A 33 -4.52 -1.09 -8.20
N ILE A 34 -4.50 0.24 -8.21
CA ILE A 34 -4.65 1.07 -7.01
C ILE A 34 -5.77 2.09 -7.22
N THR A 35 -6.80 1.96 -6.40
CA THR A 35 -8.02 2.78 -6.46
C THR A 35 -8.20 3.55 -5.17
N VAL A 36 -8.60 4.81 -5.27
CA VAL A 36 -9.07 5.60 -4.12
C VAL A 36 -10.59 5.63 -4.12
N GLU A 37 -11.17 5.45 -2.94
CA GLU A 37 -12.60 5.56 -2.67
C GLU A 37 -12.92 6.96 -2.15
N LEU A 38 -13.99 7.56 -2.68
CA LEU A 38 -14.40 8.92 -2.38
C LEU A 38 -15.84 8.97 -1.86
N ASN A 39 -16.11 9.90 -0.94
CA ASN A 39 -17.49 10.25 -0.57
C ASN A 39 -18.14 11.18 -1.59
N ASP A 40 -19.38 11.60 -1.33
CA ASP A 40 -20.18 12.47 -2.19
C ASP A 40 -19.61 13.90 -2.35
N LYS A 41 -18.66 14.28 -1.51
CA LYS A 41 -17.91 15.54 -1.59
C LYS A 41 -16.57 15.40 -2.30
N GLY A 42 -16.20 14.19 -2.72
CA GLY A 42 -14.90 13.90 -3.32
C GLY A 42 -13.77 13.78 -2.29
N GLU A 43 -14.08 13.59 -1.01
CA GLU A 43 -13.09 13.39 0.04
C GLU A 43 -12.66 11.92 0.10
N LEU A 44 -11.37 11.68 0.34
CA LEU A 44 -10.79 10.33 0.44
C LEU A 44 -11.32 9.59 1.67
N ILE A 45 -11.94 8.44 1.46
CA ILE A 45 -12.46 7.58 2.53
C ILE A 45 -11.82 6.19 2.58
N GLY A 46 -11.17 5.77 1.50
CA GLY A 46 -10.54 4.45 1.44
C GLY A 46 -9.56 4.30 0.28
N VAL A 47 -8.75 3.25 0.33
CA VAL A 47 -7.84 2.83 -0.74
C VAL A 47 -7.97 1.33 -0.94
N GLU A 48 -8.09 0.90 -2.19
CA GLU A 48 -8.07 -0.51 -2.58
C GLU A 48 -6.84 -0.79 -3.44
N ILE A 49 -6.13 -1.86 -3.10
CA ILE A 49 -4.98 -2.37 -3.87
C ILE A 49 -5.32 -3.80 -4.30
N LEU A 50 -5.44 -4.02 -5.60
CA LEU A 50 -5.58 -5.35 -6.20
C LEU A 50 -4.20 -5.99 -6.40
N GLU A 51 -4.14 -7.31 -6.55
CA GLU A 51 -2.87 -8.06 -6.56
C GLU A 51 -1.99 -7.68 -5.35
N ALA A 52 -2.61 -7.48 -4.19
CA ALA A 52 -1.97 -6.88 -3.03
C ALA A 52 -0.75 -7.68 -2.55
N SER A 53 -0.81 -9.00 -2.63
CA SER A 53 0.29 -9.90 -2.29
C SER A 53 1.56 -9.57 -3.09
N ARG A 54 1.41 -9.33 -4.39
CA ARG A 54 2.48 -8.92 -5.30
C ARG A 54 2.97 -7.52 -4.98
N PHE A 55 2.05 -6.57 -4.83
CA PHE A 55 2.39 -5.18 -4.51
C PHE A 55 3.23 -5.08 -3.23
N VAL A 56 2.80 -5.74 -2.16
CA VAL A 56 3.52 -5.74 -0.87
C VAL A 56 4.87 -6.43 -1.00
N ARG A 57 4.92 -7.59 -1.65
CA ARG A 57 6.19 -8.31 -1.88
C ARG A 57 7.21 -7.43 -2.59
N ASP A 58 6.81 -6.84 -3.71
CA ASP A 58 7.69 -6.05 -4.57
C ASP A 58 8.15 -4.79 -3.82
N THR A 59 7.23 -4.08 -3.15
CA THR A 59 7.53 -2.90 -2.33
C THR A 59 8.51 -3.22 -1.19
N VAL A 60 8.31 -4.33 -0.48
CA VAL A 60 9.20 -4.74 0.62
C VAL A 60 10.58 -5.07 0.09
N LEU A 61 10.69 -5.86 -0.98
CA LEU A 61 11.96 -6.23 -1.60
C LEU A 61 12.73 -5.02 -2.13
N GLU A 62 12.05 -4.11 -2.83
CA GLU A 62 12.65 -2.86 -3.32
C GLU A 62 13.15 -2.00 -2.15
N SER A 63 12.34 -1.86 -1.09
CA SER A 63 12.75 -1.09 0.09
C SER A 63 13.97 -1.69 0.80
N ALA A 64 14.05 -3.02 0.86
CA ALA A 64 15.17 -3.74 1.46
C ALA A 64 16.45 -3.55 0.63
N GLN A 65 16.37 -3.72 -0.69
CA GLN A 65 17.49 -3.48 -1.60
C GLN A 65 17.98 -2.03 -1.52
N GLY A 66 17.06 -1.06 -1.54
CA GLY A 66 17.39 0.36 -1.39
C GLY A 66 18.12 0.66 -0.08
N ARG A 67 17.69 0.05 1.03
CA ARG A 67 18.41 0.16 2.32
C ARG A 67 19.79 -0.48 2.25
N MET A 68 19.93 -1.66 1.65
CA MET A 68 21.23 -2.34 1.52
C MET A 68 22.24 -1.55 0.70
N LEU A 69 21.81 -0.87 -0.37
CA LEU A 69 22.68 -0.01 -1.17
C LEU A 69 23.17 1.24 -0.42
N GLN A 70 22.40 1.71 0.57
CA GLN A 70 22.77 2.85 1.41
C GLN A 70 23.65 2.45 2.60
N LEU A 71 23.76 1.16 2.91
CA LEU A 71 24.70 0.69 3.91
C LEU A 71 26.12 0.89 3.37
N PRO A 72 27.05 1.47 4.16
CA PRO A 72 28.44 1.48 3.77
C PRO A 72 28.86 0.02 3.56
N LEU A 73 29.38 -0.28 2.37
CA LEU A 73 30.05 -1.56 2.11
C LEU A 73 31.22 -1.61 3.08
N SER A 74 31.01 -2.26 4.24
CA SER A 74 32.08 -2.62 5.16
C SER A 74 33.04 -3.48 4.35
N ARG A 75 34.10 -2.86 3.83
CA ARG A 75 35.18 -3.61 3.18
C ARG A 75 35.66 -4.61 4.23
N PRO A 76 35.68 -5.92 3.95
CA PRO A 76 36.32 -6.85 4.86
C PRO A 76 37.78 -6.37 4.98
N SER A 77 38.22 -6.11 6.20
CA SER A 77 39.62 -5.87 6.49
C SER A 77 40.37 -7.11 6.02
N ALA A 78 41.17 -6.96 4.97
CA ALA A 78 42.14 -7.97 4.60
C ALA A 78 43.19 -8.01 5.72
N GLU A 79 43.19 -9.10 6.48
CA GLU A 79 44.36 -9.56 7.24
C GLU A 79 45.33 -10.30 6.33
#